data_AF-P32787-F1
#
_entry.id   AF-P32787-F1
#
_cell.length_a   1.000
_cell.length_b   1.000
_cell.length_c   1.000
_cell.angle_alpha   90.00
_cell.angle_beta   90.00
_cell.angle_gamma   90.00
#
_symmetry.space_group_name_H-M   'P 1'
#
loop_
_entity.id
_entity.type
_entity.pdbx_description
1 polymer ?
#
loop_
_entity_poly.entity_id
_entity_poly.type
_entity_poly.pdbx_seq_one_letter_code
_entity_poly.pdbx_strand_id
1 'polypeptide(L)'
;MKSIFKVRGCVSHAAQFCQKRTVVSTGTSNTATAGAVRKSFNSTETKPVFATKSEAGNGSHMKEYSSGINSKLGGTPLETRSTADDSLNNSYKQVKGDIDWYTSWYGLGMKPFEAKVQKDLIEPLDPKDIEIKPDGLIYLPEIKYRRILNKAFGAGGWGLVPRSQTIVTSKLVTREYGLICHGQLISVARGEQDYFNEAGIPTATEGCKSNALMRCCKDLGVGSELWDPVFIKKFKVDHCTEKFVEHVTTKRKKKIWLRKDRQVEYPYK
;
A
#
# COMPACT_ATOMS: atom_id res chain seq x y z
N MET A 1 -20.30 -58.26 4.40
CA MET A 1 -20.53 -58.26 2.93
C MET A 1 -21.99 -58.63 2.71
N LYS A 2 -22.95 -57.82 2.25
CA LYS A 2 -22.98 -56.61 1.41
C LYS A 2 -23.98 -55.60 2.02
N SER A 3 -23.65 -54.31 1.93
CA SER A 3 -24.34 -53.19 2.59
C SER A 3 -25.67 -52.83 1.91
N ILE A 4 -26.64 -52.48 2.75
CA ILE A 4 -27.96 -51.94 2.48
C ILE A 4 -27.84 -50.41 2.46
N PHE A 5 -28.30 -49.73 1.41
CA PHE A 5 -28.85 -48.37 1.54
C PHE A 5 -29.97 -48.19 0.52
N LYS A 6 -31.19 -48.07 1.05
CA LYS A 6 -32.46 -47.89 0.34
C LYS A 6 -33.06 -46.61 0.91
N VAL A 7 -33.17 -45.56 0.10
CA VAL A 7 -34.03 -44.40 0.39
C VAL A 7 -34.87 -44.13 -0.86
N ARG A 8 -36.11 -44.63 -0.82
CA ARG A 8 -37.30 -44.05 -1.48
C ARG A 8 -37.75 -42.91 -0.54
N GLY A 9 -38.22 -41.74 -0.92
CA GLY A 9 -39.01 -41.32 -2.09
C GLY A 9 -40.24 -40.58 -1.53
N CYS A 10 -40.60 -39.40 -2.05
CA CYS A 10 -41.99 -38.92 -2.15
C CYS A 10 -42.06 -37.56 -2.85
N VAL A 11 -43.22 -37.31 -3.44
CA VAL A 11 -43.51 -36.46 -4.59
C VAL A 11 -44.57 -35.42 -4.20
N SER A 12 -44.46 -34.23 -4.81
CA SER A 12 -45.49 -33.22 -5.14
C SER A 12 -46.39 -32.57 -4.06
N HIS A 13 -46.34 -31.22 -4.05
CA HIS A 13 -47.49 -30.30 -3.95
C HIS A 13 -47.24 -29.17 -4.99
N ALA A 14 -48.08 -29.04 -6.02
CA ALA A 14 -49.14 -28.03 -6.19
C ALA A 14 -48.60 -26.58 -6.26
N ALA A 15 -48.52 -25.89 -7.41
CA ALA A 15 -49.55 -25.35 -8.33
C ALA A 15 -49.81 -23.83 -8.14
N GLN A 16 -50.07 -23.16 -9.27
CA GLN A 16 -50.51 -21.76 -9.51
C GLN A 16 -49.39 -20.70 -9.70
N PHE A 17 -49.04 -20.28 -10.92
CA PHE A 17 -49.76 -19.45 -11.94
C PHE A 17 -49.96 -17.99 -11.50
N CYS A 18 -49.15 -17.07 -12.05
CA CYS A 18 -49.65 -15.78 -12.58
C CYS A 18 -48.60 -15.13 -13.49
N GLN A 19 -49.00 -14.88 -14.73
CA GLN A 19 -48.25 -14.14 -15.75
C GLN A 19 -48.68 -12.65 -15.78
N LYS A 20 -47.80 -11.83 -16.38
CA LYS A 20 -48.03 -10.52 -17.06
C LYS A 20 -48.27 -9.28 -16.18
N ARG A 21 -47.40 -8.29 -16.37
CA ARG A 21 -47.74 -7.08 -17.16
C ARG A 21 -46.50 -6.30 -17.61
N THR A 22 -46.29 -6.33 -18.92
CA THR A 22 -45.65 -5.26 -19.70
C THR A 22 -46.57 -4.03 -19.67
N VAL A 23 -46.02 -2.85 -19.45
CA VAL A 23 -46.69 -1.58 -19.80
C VAL A 23 -45.76 -0.80 -20.71
N VAL A 24 -46.14 -0.75 -21.98
CA VAL A 24 -45.76 0.25 -22.95
C VAL A 24 -46.68 1.46 -22.72
N SER A 25 -46.11 2.66 -22.64
CA SER A 25 -46.86 3.88 -22.92
C SER A 25 -46.00 4.81 -23.76
N THR A 26 -46.49 5.01 -24.98
CA THR A 26 -46.07 5.96 -26.00
C THR A 26 -46.76 7.30 -25.81
N GLY A 27 -46.04 8.38 -26.12
CA GLY A 27 -46.57 9.72 -26.40
C GLY A 27 -45.69 10.81 -25.81
N THR A 28 -45.34 11.92 -26.47
CA THR A 28 -45.62 12.41 -27.82
C THR A 28 -44.54 13.46 -28.11
N SER A 29 -44.25 13.64 -29.39
CA SER A 29 -43.33 14.60 -30.02
C SER A 29 -43.16 15.97 -29.35
N ASN A 30 -41.91 16.45 -29.31
CA ASN A 30 -41.64 17.81 -29.79
C ASN A 30 -40.25 17.90 -30.44
N THR A 31 -40.29 18.34 -31.68
CA THR A 31 -39.22 18.79 -32.57
C THR A 31 -38.39 19.91 -31.93
N ALA A 32 -37.08 19.73 -31.87
CA ALA A 32 -36.13 20.83 -31.89
C ALA A 32 -34.83 20.38 -32.56
N THR A 33 -34.63 20.92 -33.74
CA THR A 33 -33.41 20.97 -34.54
C THR A 33 -32.20 21.41 -33.72
N ALA A 34 -31.14 20.59 -33.66
CA ALA A 34 -29.79 21.05 -33.32
C ALA A 34 -28.78 20.24 -34.12
N GLY A 35 -28.04 20.96 -34.97
CA GLY A 35 -27.19 20.43 -36.01
C GLY A 35 -26.00 19.63 -35.52
N ALA A 36 -25.61 18.67 -36.36
CA ALA A 36 -24.34 17.99 -36.31
C ALA A 36 -23.20 18.99 -36.50
N VAL A 37 -22.41 19.21 -35.44
CA VAL A 37 -21.07 19.80 -35.57
C VAL A 37 -20.05 18.69 -35.31
N ARG A 38 -19.56 18.12 -36.41
CA ARG A 38 -18.33 17.32 -36.42
C ARG A 38 -17.17 18.24 -36.05
N LYS A 39 -16.63 18.12 -34.84
CA LYS A 39 -15.29 18.65 -34.52
C LYS A 39 -14.26 17.66 -35.05
N SER A 40 -13.76 17.95 -36.24
CA SER A 40 -12.55 17.35 -36.78
C SER A 40 -11.36 17.93 -36.02
N PHE A 41 -10.74 17.16 -35.15
CA PHE A 41 -9.42 17.49 -34.60
C PHE A 41 -8.36 17.01 -35.59
N ASN A 42 -7.89 17.93 -36.44
CA ASN A 42 -6.62 17.80 -37.13
C ASN A 42 -5.53 18.33 -36.19
N SER A 43 -4.82 17.45 -35.52
CA SER A 43 -3.54 17.75 -34.87
C SER A 43 -2.42 17.09 -35.68
N THR A 44 -1.88 17.85 -36.63
CA THR A 44 -0.50 17.71 -37.08
C THR A 44 0.41 18.08 -35.91
N GLU A 45 0.86 17.08 -35.15
CA GLU A 45 1.95 17.25 -34.20
C GLU A 45 3.24 16.61 -34.73
N THR A 46 4.15 17.52 -35.02
CA THR A 46 5.57 17.35 -35.28
C THR A 46 6.24 16.47 -34.22
N LYS A 47 6.96 15.45 -34.70
CA LYS A 47 7.93 14.66 -33.94
C LYS A 47 8.94 15.57 -33.23
N PRO A 48 9.17 15.47 -31.91
CA PRO A 48 10.41 15.94 -31.32
C PRO A 48 11.43 14.80 -31.39
N VAL A 49 12.44 15.01 -32.24
CA VAL A 49 13.71 14.29 -32.17
C VAL A 49 14.40 14.75 -30.90
N PHE A 50 14.39 13.96 -29.82
CA PHE A 50 15.29 14.20 -28.70
C PHE A 50 16.55 13.36 -28.89
N ALA A 51 17.61 14.05 -29.26
CA ALA A 51 18.93 13.52 -29.46
C ALA A 51 19.52 12.97 -28.15
N THR A 52 20.10 11.80 -28.28
CA THR A 52 20.97 11.13 -27.32
C THR A 52 22.13 12.04 -26.90
N LYS A 53 22.16 12.43 -25.62
CA LYS A 53 23.42 12.72 -24.91
C LYS A 53 23.42 11.99 -23.58
N SER A 54 24.16 10.89 -23.56
CA SER A 54 24.57 10.19 -22.37
C SER A 54 25.71 10.99 -21.73
N GLU A 55 25.40 11.87 -20.79
CA GLU A 55 26.39 12.41 -19.87
C GLU A 55 26.42 11.51 -18.64
N ALA A 56 27.56 10.85 -18.47
CA ALA A 56 27.91 10.09 -17.27
C ALA A 56 28.01 11.05 -16.09
N GLY A 57 26.89 11.25 -15.39
CA GLY A 57 26.83 11.97 -14.14
C GLY A 57 27.49 11.17 -13.03
N ASN A 58 28.65 11.64 -12.58
CA ASN A 58 29.37 11.17 -11.40
C ASN A 58 28.40 10.99 -10.21
N GLY A 59 28.39 9.79 -9.61
CA GLY A 59 27.53 9.39 -8.49
C GLY A 59 27.83 10.08 -7.14
N SER A 60 28.19 11.36 -7.15
CA SER A 60 28.57 12.13 -5.96
C SER A 60 27.38 12.77 -5.24
N HIS A 61 26.22 12.88 -5.89
CA HIS A 61 25.13 13.75 -5.41
C HIS A 61 24.17 13.12 -4.38
N MET A 62 24.26 11.80 -4.11
CA MET A 62 23.42 11.16 -3.08
C MET A 62 23.90 11.44 -1.65
N LYS A 63 25.19 11.77 -1.44
CA LYS A 63 25.71 12.04 -0.08
C LYS A 63 25.07 13.29 0.54
N GLU A 64 24.79 14.30 -0.28
CA GLU A 64 24.30 15.61 0.19
C GLU A 64 22.90 15.56 0.80
N TYR A 65 22.00 14.72 0.27
CA TYR A 65 20.67 14.57 0.85
C TYR A 65 20.71 13.82 2.20
N SER A 66 21.59 12.82 2.35
CA SER A 66 21.73 12.09 3.61
C SER A 66 22.42 12.89 4.72
N SER A 67 23.43 13.72 4.37
CA SER A 67 24.18 14.51 5.36
C SER A 67 23.31 15.63 5.96
N GLY A 68 22.43 16.22 5.15
CA GLY A 68 21.46 17.23 5.62
C GLY A 68 20.44 16.66 6.61
N ILE A 69 20.03 15.40 6.47
CA ILE A 69 19.06 14.78 7.38
C ILE A 69 19.70 14.43 8.72
N ASN A 70 20.88 13.81 8.73
CA ASN A 70 21.57 13.47 9.99
C ASN A 70 21.85 14.70 10.84
N SER A 71 22.35 15.76 10.20
CA SER A 71 22.64 17.04 10.87
C SER A 71 21.37 17.72 11.42
N LYS A 72 20.22 17.63 10.74
CA LYS A 72 18.96 18.22 11.21
C LYS A 72 18.22 17.38 12.25
N LEU A 73 18.31 16.05 12.18
CA LEU A 73 17.66 15.16 13.16
C LEU A 73 18.45 15.03 14.47
N GLY A 74 19.72 15.46 14.49
CA GLY A 74 20.62 15.22 15.62
C GLY A 74 20.81 13.73 15.92
N GLY A 75 20.57 12.87 14.93
CA GLY A 75 20.62 11.42 15.09
C GLY A 75 22.02 10.87 14.78
N THR A 76 22.40 9.82 15.49
CA THR A 76 23.62 9.06 15.18
C THR A 76 23.29 7.96 14.16
N PRO A 77 24.10 7.80 13.10
CA PRO A 77 23.99 6.61 12.26
C PRO A 77 24.27 5.36 13.09
N LEU A 78 23.35 4.40 13.10
CA LEU A 78 23.57 3.12 13.79
C LEU A 78 24.63 2.26 13.07
N GLU A 79 24.71 2.44 11.75
CA GLU A 79 25.65 1.75 10.88
C GLU A 79 26.75 2.74 10.49
N THR A 80 27.87 2.75 11.21
CA THR A 80 29.11 3.34 10.68
C THR A 80 29.57 2.41 9.58
N ARG A 81 29.37 2.83 8.32
CA ARG A 81 29.92 2.11 7.19
C ARG A 81 31.43 2.26 7.29
N SER A 82 32.08 1.29 7.94
CA SER A 82 33.53 1.22 7.95
C SER A 82 33.97 1.23 6.50
N THR A 83 34.66 2.29 6.08
CA THR A 83 35.65 2.19 5.01
C THR A 83 36.81 1.36 5.56
N ALA A 84 36.52 0.15 6.01
CA ALA A 84 37.50 -0.84 6.41
C ALA A 84 37.67 -1.72 5.19
N ASP A 85 38.84 -1.53 4.57
CA ASP A 85 39.45 -2.41 3.59
C ASP A 85 38.94 -2.31 2.14
N ASP A 86 39.19 -1.17 1.51
CA ASP A 86 39.33 -1.10 0.04
C ASP A 86 40.61 -1.83 -0.46
N SER A 87 41.32 -2.57 0.41
CA SER A 87 42.44 -3.45 0.08
C SER A 87 42.08 -4.95 0.03
N LEU A 88 40.80 -5.33 0.20
CA LEU A 88 40.31 -6.70 -0.10
C LEU A 88 39.39 -6.79 -1.34
N ASN A 89 39.17 -5.67 -2.05
CA ASN A 89 38.14 -5.54 -3.08
C ASN A 89 38.65 -5.39 -4.53
N ASN A 90 39.82 -5.94 -4.88
CA ASN A 90 40.23 -6.06 -6.30
C ASN A 90 39.91 -7.44 -6.93
N SER A 91 39.05 -8.26 -6.31
CA SER A 91 38.64 -9.57 -6.86
C SER A 91 37.15 -9.69 -7.20
N TYR A 92 36.32 -8.71 -6.86
CA TYR A 92 34.93 -8.66 -7.33
C TYR A 92 34.91 -7.92 -8.66
N LYS A 93 35.31 -8.60 -9.74
CA LYS A 93 34.93 -8.12 -11.08
C LYS A 93 33.41 -8.01 -11.06
N GLN A 94 32.89 -6.77 -11.15
CA GLN A 94 31.47 -6.52 -11.31
C GLN A 94 31.00 -7.37 -12.49
N VAL A 95 30.35 -8.50 -12.20
CA VAL A 95 29.82 -9.37 -13.23
C VAL A 95 28.81 -8.51 -13.96
N LYS A 96 28.96 -8.42 -15.27
CA LYS A 96 28.11 -7.62 -16.17
C LYS A 96 26.65 -8.08 -15.98
N GLY A 97 25.92 -7.48 -15.05
CA GLY A 97 24.58 -7.91 -14.64
C GLY A 97 24.22 -7.77 -13.16
N ASP A 98 25.19 -7.61 -12.24
CA ASP A 98 24.87 -7.42 -10.82
C ASP A 98 24.43 -5.99 -10.51
N ILE A 99 23.17 -5.84 -10.10
CA ILE A 99 22.55 -4.55 -9.77
C ILE A 99 22.79 -4.26 -8.29
N ASP A 100 23.50 -3.17 -7.99
CA ASP A 100 23.56 -2.65 -6.62
C ASP A 100 22.24 -1.97 -6.24
N TRP A 101 21.37 -2.72 -5.59
CA TRP A 101 20.08 -2.22 -5.12
C TRP A 101 20.15 -1.14 -4.03
N TYR A 102 21.32 -0.91 -3.41
CA TYR A 102 21.47 0.17 -2.44
C TYR A 102 21.46 1.55 -3.11
N THR A 103 21.98 1.66 -4.34
CA THR A 103 22.08 2.93 -5.08
C THR A 103 21.30 2.97 -6.39
N SER A 104 21.09 1.83 -7.05
CA SER A 104 20.47 1.74 -8.37
C SER A 104 19.00 2.13 -8.38
N TRP A 105 18.55 2.68 -9.51
CA TRP A 105 17.15 3.00 -9.82
C TRP A 105 16.55 2.07 -10.89
N TYR A 106 17.20 0.93 -11.13
CA TYR A 106 16.84 0.00 -12.19
C TYR A 106 15.38 -0.48 -12.10
N GLY A 107 14.69 -0.47 -13.25
CA GLY A 107 13.32 -0.97 -13.39
C GLY A 107 12.22 0.00 -12.96
N LEU A 108 12.55 1.14 -12.34
CA LEU A 108 11.56 2.13 -11.91
C LEU A 108 10.84 2.74 -13.12
N GLY A 109 9.51 2.62 -13.13
CA GLY A 109 8.67 3.14 -14.22
C GLY A 109 8.93 2.51 -15.60
N MET A 110 9.66 1.41 -15.68
CA MET A 110 10.13 0.86 -16.96
C MET A 110 9.03 0.12 -17.74
N LYS A 111 8.21 -0.67 -17.05
CA LYS A 111 7.10 -1.43 -17.64
C LYS A 111 6.02 -1.72 -16.61
N PRO A 112 4.76 -1.87 -17.03
CA PRO A 112 3.70 -2.36 -16.15
C PRO A 112 3.90 -3.84 -15.80
N PHE A 113 3.33 -4.27 -14.67
CA PHE A 113 3.24 -5.70 -14.32
C PHE A 113 2.25 -6.45 -15.21
N GLU A 114 2.24 -7.78 -15.10
CA GLU A 114 1.24 -8.60 -15.79
C GLU A 114 -0.18 -8.27 -15.31
N ALA A 115 -1.17 -8.43 -16.20
CA ALA A 115 -2.56 -8.09 -15.91
C ALA A 115 -3.13 -8.80 -14.67
N LYS A 116 -2.69 -10.04 -14.41
CA LYS A 116 -3.07 -10.78 -13.20
C LYS A 116 -2.56 -10.08 -11.93
N VAL A 117 -1.30 -9.69 -11.91
CA VAL A 117 -0.67 -8.99 -10.77
C VAL A 117 -1.35 -7.64 -10.55
N GLN A 118 -1.59 -6.88 -11.63
CA GLN A 118 -2.30 -5.60 -11.53
C GLN A 118 -3.68 -5.78 -10.92
N LYS A 119 -4.44 -6.79 -11.36
CA LYS A 119 -5.76 -7.12 -10.81
C LYS A 119 -5.70 -7.48 -9.33
N ASP A 120 -4.72 -8.27 -8.91
CA ASP A 120 -4.53 -8.68 -7.52
C ASP A 120 -4.16 -7.48 -6.62
N LEU A 121 -3.43 -6.48 -7.14
CA LEU A 121 -3.00 -5.29 -6.38
C LEU A 121 -4.11 -4.24 -6.18
N ILE A 122 -4.99 -4.08 -7.17
CA ILE A 122 -6.09 -3.10 -7.15
C ILE A 122 -7.41 -3.68 -6.59
N GLU A 123 -7.38 -4.92 -6.10
CA GLU A 123 -8.56 -5.57 -5.52
C GLU A 123 -9.08 -4.76 -4.31
N PRO A 124 -10.40 -4.50 -4.22
CA PRO A 124 -10.98 -3.87 -3.04
C PRO A 124 -10.66 -4.64 -1.76
N LEU A 125 -10.38 -3.92 -0.67
CA LEU A 125 -10.06 -4.55 0.60
C LEU A 125 -11.31 -5.17 1.22
N ASP A 126 -11.13 -6.30 1.92
CA ASP A 126 -12.17 -6.83 2.80
C ASP A 126 -12.44 -5.81 3.92
N PRO A 127 -13.68 -5.33 4.11
CA PRO A 127 -14.03 -4.44 5.22
C PRO A 127 -13.61 -4.97 6.59
N LYS A 128 -13.51 -6.29 6.76
CA LYS A 128 -13.05 -6.93 8.00
C LYS A 128 -11.57 -6.74 8.27
N ASP A 129 -10.77 -6.44 7.25
CA ASP A 129 -9.32 -6.24 7.37
C ASP A 129 -8.94 -4.80 7.67
N ILE A 130 -9.88 -3.86 7.52
CA ILE A 130 -9.69 -2.44 7.79
C ILE A 130 -9.93 -2.16 9.27
N GLU A 131 -8.97 -1.51 9.92
CA GLU A 131 -9.04 -1.12 11.33
C GLU A 131 -9.31 0.39 11.47
N ILE A 132 -9.73 0.82 12.65
CA ILE A 132 -9.92 2.23 12.99
C ILE A 132 -9.18 2.56 14.28
N LYS A 133 -8.42 3.65 14.25
CA LYS A 133 -7.80 4.22 15.44
C LYS A 133 -8.85 4.98 16.28
N PRO A 134 -8.60 5.19 17.59
CA PRO A 134 -9.52 5.95 18.46
C PRO A 134 -9.79 7.40 18.01
N ASP A 135 -8.88 7.99 17.21
CA ASP A 135 -9.02 9.30 16.58
C ASP A 135 -9.94 9.31 15.35
N GLY A 136 -10.34 8.13 14.87
CA GLY A 136 -11.17 7.94 13.69
C GLY A 136 -10.39 7.76 12.39
N LEU A 137 -9.07 7.65 12.40
CA LEU A 137 -8.32 7.31 11.19
C LEU A 137 -8.45 5.80 10.89
N ILE A 138 -8.92 5.47 9.69
CA ILE A 138 -8.94 4.09 9.23
C ILE A 138 -7.57 3.70 8.66
N TYR A 139 -7.18 2.44 8.84
CA TYR A 139 -5.91 1.94 8.33
C TYR A 139 -5.97 0.44 8.05
N LEU A 140 -5.07 -0.01 7.18
CA LEU A 140 -4.84 -1.43 6.94
C LEU A 140 -3.64 -1.90 7.77
N PRO A 141 -3.74 -2.97 8.57
CA PRO A 141 -2.60 -3.50 9.32
C PRO A 141 -1.46 -3.97 8.40
N GLU A 142 -0.21 -3.80 8.85
CA GLU A 142 1.02 -4.11 8.11
C GLU A 142 1.06 -5.51 7.49
N ILE A 143 0.57 -6.50 8.25
CA ILE A 143 0.54 -7.90 7.79
C ILE A 143 -0.33 -8.08 6.54
N LYS A 144 -1.36 -7.26 6.35
CA LYS A 144 -2.26 -7.36 5.20
C LYS A 144 -1.58 -6.91 3.92
N TYR A 145 -0.75 -5.86 3.96
CA TYR A 145 0.09 -5.48 2.82
C TYR A 145 1.02 -6.63 2.40
N ARG A 146 1.68 -7.29 3.36
CA ARG A 146 2.55 -8.45 3.06
C ARG A 146 1.77 -9.60 2.40
N ARG A 147 0.54 -9.85 2.84
CA ARG A 147 -0.35 -10.87 2.23
C ARG A 147 -0.73 -10.50 0.80
N ILE A 148 -1.05 -9.23 0.55
CA ILE A 148 -1.35 -8.74 -0.81
C ILE A 148 -0.13 -8.88 -1.71
N LEU A 149 1.06 -8.50 -1.25
CA LEU A 149 2.30 -8.70 -2.01
C LEU A 149 2.60 -10.18 -2.28
N ASN A 150 2.41 -11.05 -1.30
CA ASN A 150 2.59 -12.50 -1.49
C ASN A 150 1.57 -13.09 -2.47
N LYS A 151 0.31 -12.61 -2.45
CA LYS A 151 -0.72 -13.02 -3.41
C LYS A 151 -0.39 -12.55 -4.83
N ALA A 152 0.03 -11.30 -4.98
CA ALA A 152 0.28 -10.67 -6.27
C ALA A 152 1.59 -11.14 -6.91
N PHE A 153 2.69 -11.15 -6.15
CA PHE A 153 4.03 -11.43 -6.67
C PHE A 153 4.56 -12.84 -6.36
N GLY A 154 3.96 -13.53 -5.39
CA GLY A 154 4.49 -14.77 -4.84
C GLY A 154 5.54 -14.55 -3.75
N ALA A 155 5.73 -15.55 -2.89
CA ALA A 155 6.81 -15.54 -1.90
C ALA A 155 8.18 -15.54 -2.61
N GLY A 156 9.08 -14.64 -2.20
CA GLY A 156 10.37 -14.41 -2.87
C GLY A 156 10.29 -13.55 -4.14
N GLY A 157 9.09 -13.19 -4.60
CA GLY A 157 8.88 -12.31 -5.75
C GLY A 157 9.04 -10.82 -5.43
N TRP A 158 9.23 -10.45 -4.17
CA TRP A 158 9.39 -9.08 -3.72
C TRP A 158 10.33 -8.99 -2.50
N GLY A 159 10.89 -7.80 -2.27
CA GLY A 159 11.77 -7.53 -1.13
C GLY A 159 11.96 -6.04 -0.87
N LEU A 160 12.35 -5.71 0.36
CA LEU A 160 12.77 -4.36 0.73
C LEU A 160 14.30 -4.30 0.81
N VAL A 161 14.87 -3.28 0.19
CA VAL A 161 16.30 -2.96 0.27
C VAL A 161 16.50 -1.67 1.04
N PRO A 162 17.49 -1.59 1.94
CA PRO A 162 17.85 -0.33 2.57
C PRO A 162 18.44 0.63 1.53
N ARG A 163 18.03 1.90 1.58
CA ARG A 163 18.49 2.98 0.68
C ARG A 163 19.26 4.08 1.42
N SER A 164 19.18 4.07 2.75
CA SER A 164 19.99 4.92 3.62
C SER A 164 20.55 4.13 4.80
N GLN A 165 21.44 4.78 5.55
CA GLN A 165 21.78 4.35 6.89
C GLN A 165 20.56 4.46 7.81
N THR A 166 20.54 3.63 8.85
CA THR A 166 19.60 3.76 9.96
C THR A 166 20.01 4.95 10.82
N ILE A 167 19.11 5.89 11.02
CA ILE A 167 19.32 7.09 11.83
C ILE A 167 18.56 6.90 13.14
N VAL A 168 19.26 6.96 14.26
CA VAL A 168 18.67 6.84 15.59
C VAL A 168 18.76 8.20 16.27
N THR A 169 17.62 8.82 16.54
CA THR A 169 17.50 10.01 17.38
C THR A 169 17.07 9.60 18.78
N SER A 170 16.95 10.52 19.73
CA SER A 170 16.56 10.20 21.12
C SER A 170 15.24 9.42 21.30
N LYS A 171 14.32 9.48 20.33
CA LYS A 171 12.99 8.85 20.41
C LYS A 171 12.52 8.18 19.12
N LEU A 172 13.27 8.27 18.03
CA LEU A 172 12.85 7.83 16.70
C LEU A 172 13.96 7.06 16.00
N VAL A 173 13.60 5.94 15.40
CA VAL A 173 14.41 5.27 14.38
C VAL A 173 13.84 5.59 13.01
N THR A 174 14.67 6.03 12.07
CA THR A 174 14.24 6.28 10.69
C THR A 174 15.25 5.76 9.67
N ARG A 175 14.75 5.21 8.57
CA ARG A 175 15.55 4.68 7.46
C ARG A 175 14.75 4.69 6.17
N GLU A 176 15.42 4.95 5.06
CA GLU A 176 14.86 4.85 3.72
C GLU A 176 14.96 3.41 3.19
N TYR A 177 13.89 2.93 2.57
CA TYR A 177 13.84 1.63 1.93
C TYR A 177 13.27 1.73 0.51
N GLY A 178 13.76 0.87 -0.37
CA GLY A 178 13.23 0.64 -1.70
C GLY A 178 12.47 -0.68 -1.75
N LEU A 179 11.26 -0.68 -2.31
CA LEU A 179 10.52 -1.90 -2.63
C LEU A 179 10.91 -2.39 -4.01
N ILE A 180 11.34 -3.64 -4.10
CA ILE A 180 11.64 -4.34 -5.34
C ILE A 180 10.60 -5.45 -5.52
N CYS A 181 10.03 -5.53 -6.71
CA CYS A 181 9.11 -6.60 -7.11
C CYS A 181 9.54 -7.11 -8.48
N HIS A 182 9.66 -8.44 -8.63
CA HIS A 182 10.08 -9.12 -9.87
C HIS A 182 11.30 -8.47 -10.57
N GLY A 183 12.31 -8.08 -9.77
CA GLY A 183 13.55 -7.50 -10.27
C GLY A 183 13.44 -6.05 -10.76
N GLN A 184 12.40 -5.32 -10.33
CA GLN A 184 12.22 -3.90 -10.63
C GLN A 184 12.09 -3.10 -9.35
N LEU A 185 12.79 -1.96 -9.25
CA LEU A 185 12.53 -0.98 -8.21
C LEU A 185 11.15 -0.36 -8.46
N ILE A 186 10.29 -0.34 -7.44
CA ILE A 186 8.90 0.11 -7.56
C ILE A 186 8.69 1.45 -6.89
N SER A 187 9.16 1.58 -5.67
CA SER A 187 8.97 2.77 -4.85
C SER A 187 10.10 2.88 -3.83
N VAL A 188 10.41 4.10 -3.44
CA VAL A 188 11.33 4.41 -2.35
C VAL A 188 10.58 5.23 -1.31
N ALA A 189 10.58 4.78 -0.07
CA ALA A 189 9.93 5.49 1.03
C ALA A 189 10.78 5.44 2.30
N ARG A 190 10.72 6.53 3.07
CA ARG A 190 11.29 6.57 4.42
C ARG A 190 10.31 5.99 5.41
N GLY A 191 10.76 4.98 6.15
CA GLY A 191 10.07 4.46 7.32
C GLY A 191 10.55 5.14 8.58
N GLU A 192 9.72 5.10 9.59
CA GLU A 192 10.02 5.66 10.91
C GLU A 192 9.27 4.89 11.99
N GLN A 193 9.83 4.86 13.20
CA GLN A 193 9.22 4.21 14.35
C GLN A 193 9.71 4.85 15.64
N ASP A 194 8.77 5.26 16.48
CA ASP A 194 9.07 5.79 17.80
C ASP A 194 9.51 4.67 18.76
N TYR A 195 10.37 5.03 19.71
CA TYR A 195 10.79 4.19 20.81
C TYR A 195 10.91 5.01 22.10
N PHE A 196 10.78 4.35 23.25
CA PHE A 196 10.77 5.03 24.56
C PHE A 196 12.03 4.76 25.40
N ASN A 197 12.71 3.64 25.14
CA ASN A 197 13.94 3.23 25.80
C ASN A 197 14.94 2.70 24.78
N GLU A 198 16.24 2.83 25.04
CA GLU A 198 17.29 2.37 24.11
C GLU A 198 17.23 0.85 23.87
N ALA A 199 16.80 0.07 24.86
CA ALA A 199 16.54 -1.36 24.71
C ALA A 199 15.47 -1.68 23.63
N GLY A 200 14.62 -0.72 23.27
CA GLY A 200 13.59 -0.84 22.24
C GLY A 200 14.05 -0.56 20.81
N ILE A 201 15.31 -0.11 20.59
CA ILE A 201 15.85 0.22 19.26
C ILE A 201 15.74 -0.95 18.26
N PRO A 202 16.00 -2.23 18.62
CA PRO A 202 15.84 -3.34 17.69
C PRO A 202 14.40 -3.49 17.19
N THR A 203 13.42 -3.45 18.09
CA THR A 203 12.00 -3.49 17.75
C THR A 203 11.61 -2.28 16.89
N ALA A 204 12.13 -1.10 17.22
CA ALA A 204 11.88 0.10 16.46
C ALA A 204 12.44 0.01 15.03
N THR A 205 13.59 -0.65 14.84
CA THR A 205 14.19 -0.88 13.53
C THR A 205 13.29 -1.76 12.64
N GLU A 206 12.70 -2.82 13.20
CA GLU A 206 11.73 -3.67 12.49
C GLU A 206 10.42 -2.93 12.19
N GLY A 207 9.92 -2.11 13.13
CA GLY A 207 8.75 -1.26 12.92
C GLY A 207 8.99 -0.23 11.81
N CYS A 208 10.17 0.40 11.79
CA CYS A 208 10.58 1.33 10.74
C CYS A 208 10.55 0.65 9.36
N LYS A 209 11.01 -0.59 9.25
CA LYS A 209 10.97 -1.37 8.00
C LYS A 209 9.55 -1.66 7.54
N SER A 210 8.67 -2.08 8.46
CA SER A 210 7.26 -2.35 8.13
C SER A 210 6.49 -1.07 7.79
N ASN A 211 6.82 0.05 8.41
CA ASN A 211 6.27 1.36 8.08
C ASN A 211 6.63 1.78 6.64
N ALA A 212 7.90 1.63 6.24
CA ALA A 212 8.34 1.91 4.88
C ALA A 212 7.63 1.01 3.86
N LEU A 213 7.43 -0.27 4.18
CA LEU A 213 6.72 -1.21 3.31
C LEU A 213 5.33 -0.69 2.94
N MET A 214 4.55 -0.29 3.94
CA MET A 214 3.19 0.21 3.72
C MET A 214 3.18 1.45 2.83
N ARG A 215 4.14 2.37 3.04
CA ARG A 215 4.29 3.57 2.21
C ARG A 215 4.58 3.21 0.76
N CYS A 216 5.53 2.30 0.51
CA CYS A 216 5.83 1.83 -0.84
C CYS A 216 4.66 1.10 -1.51
N CYS A 217 3.83 0.38 -0.75
CA CYS A 217 2.67 -0.32 -1.31
C CYS A 217 1.58 0.65 -1.82
N LYS A 218 1.58 1.91 -1.39
CA LYS A 218 0.62 2.90 -1.91
C LYS A 218 0.84 3.19 -3.38
N ASP A 219 2.11 3.23 -3.82
CA ASP A 219 2.47 3.47 -5.22
C ASP A 219 2.08 2.29 -6.13
N LEU A 220 1.89 1.09 -5.55
CA LEU A 220 1.31 -0.07 -6.23
C LEU A 220 -0.22 0.00 -6.37
N GLY A 221 -0.88 0.98 -5.73
CA GLY A 221 -2.34 1.10 -5.68
C GLY A 221 -3.03 0.30 -4.57
N VAL A 222 -2.25 -0.38 -3.70
CA VAL A 222 -2.80 -1.23 -2.64
C VAL A 222 -3.52 -0.38 -1.60
N GLY A 223 -4.80 -0.68 -1.36
CA GLY A 223 -5.61 0.02 -0.35
C GLY A 223 -5.84 1.50 -0.66
N SER A 224 -5.86 1.87 -1.94
CA SER A 224 -6.09 3.25 -2.39
C SER A 224 -7.39 3.86 -1.86
N GLU A 225 -8.44 3.05 -1.66
CA GLU A 225 -9.73 3.46 -1.09
C GLU A 225 -9.63 4.03 0.34
N LEU A 226 -8.59 3.66 1.11
CA LEU A 226 -8.39 4.19 2.47
C LEU A 226 -8.05 5.68 2.50
N TRP A 227 -7.74 6.27 1.34
CA TRP A 227 -7.43 7.68 1.15
C TRP A 227 -8.58 8.45 0.49
N ASP A 228 -9.64 7.76 0.06
CA ASP A 228 -10.81 8.39 -0.53
C ASP A 228 -11.76 8.90 0.58
N PRO A 229 -12.02 10.23 0.67
CA PRO A 229 -12.92 10.78 1.68
C PRO A 229 -14.35 10.23 1.59
N VAL A 230 -14.81 9.79 0.41
CA VAL A 230 -16.14 9.20 0.23
C VAL A 230 -16.16 7.80 0.85
N PHE A 231 -15.19 6.96 0.51
CA PHE A 231 -15.03 5.64 1.13
C PHE A 231 -14.91 5.73 2.65
N ILE A 232 -14.05 6.62 3.18
CA ILE A 232 -13.84 6.78 4.62
C ILE A 232 -15.16 7.09 5.34
N LYS A 233 -15.97 8.00 4.80
CA LYS A 233 -17.27 8.36 5.39
C LYS A 233 -18.24 7.19 5.38
N LYS A 234 -18.35 6.50 4.25
CA LYS A 234 -19.24 5.34 4.10
C LYS A 234 -18.81 4.20 5.03
N PHE A 235 -17.53 3.86 5.05
CA PHE A 235 -16.98 2.82 5.92
C PHE A 235 -17.26 3.11 7.40
N LYS A 236 -17.09 4.36 7.84
CA LYS A 236 -17.41 4.75 9.23
C LYS A 236 -18.89 4.56 9.58
N VAL A 237 -19.80 4.90 8.68
CA VAL A 237 -21.24 4.70 8.88
C VAL A 237 -21.59 3.21 8.96
N ASP A 238 -21.02 2.40 8.06
CA ASP A 238 -21.38 1.00 7.91
C ASP A 238 -20.72 0.11 8.98
N HIS A 239 -19.46 0.36 9.33
CA HIS A 239 -18.63 -0.54 10.15
C HIS A 239 -18.12 0.06 11.47
N CYS A 240 -18.26 1.36 11.70
CA CYS A 240 -17.76 2.01 12.92
C CYS A 240 -18.88 2.65 13.74
N THR A 241 -18.59 2.91 15.00
CA THR A 241 -19.46 3.64 15.92
C THR A 241 -18.62 4.56 16.78
N GLU A 242 -19.21 5.68 17.14
CA GLU A 242 -18.65 6.56 18.16
C GLU A 242 -19.19 6.14 19.53
N LYS A 243 -18.31 6.06 20.54
CA LYS A 243 -18.71 5.81 21.93
C LYS A 243 -18.04 6.83 22.85
N PHE A 244 -18.80 7.32 23.82
CA PHE A 244 -18.23 8.02 24.96
C PHE A 244 -17.71 6.99 25.95
N VAL A 245 -16.42 7.05 26.23
CA VAL A 245 -15.75 6.16 27.15
C VAL A 245 -15.15 6.94 28.31
N GLU A 246 -15.04 6.30 29.47
CA GLU A 246 -14.44 6.86 30.67
C GLU A 246 -13.14 6.13 30.99
N HIS A 247 -12.06 6.87 31.20
CA HIS A 247 -10.81 6.27 31.64
C HIS A 247 -10.96 5.74 33.08
N VAL A 248 -10.68 4.45 33.31
CA VAL A 248 -10.96 3.75 34.57
C VAL A 248 -10.31 4.44 35.77
N THR A 249 -9.05 4.87 35.65
CA THR A 249 -8.31 5.53 36.75
C THR A 249 -8.60 7.04 36.88
N THR A 250 -8.56 7.79 35.78
CA THR A 250 -8.66 9.26 35.81
C THR A 250 -10.10 9.79 35.75
N LYS A 251 -11.09 8.92 35.51
CA LYS A 251 -12.52 9.24 35.31
C LYS A 251 -12.79 10.28 34.21
N ARG A 252 -11.80 10.54 33.35
CA ARG A 252 -11.96 11.48 32.22
C ARG A 252 -12.77 10.83 31.12
N LYS A 253 -13.82 11.51 30.68
CA LYS A 253 -14.66 11.09 29.55
C LYS A 253 -14.07 11.57 28.24
N LYS A 254 -14.00 10.68 27.24
CA LYS A 254 -13.56 11.00 25.88
C LYS A 254 -14.46 10.31 24.87
N LYS A 255 -14.72 10.97 23.74
CA LYS A 255 -15.37 10.35 22.59
C LYS A 255 -14.31 9.65 21.75
N ILE A 256 -14.49 8.35 21.47
CA ILE A 256 -13.60 7.56 20.63
C ILE A 256 -14.37 6.90 19.49
N TRP A 257 -13.66 6.61 18.41
CA TRP A 257 -14.13 5.72 17.36
C TRP A 257 -13.78 4.27 17.67
N LEU A 258 -14.70 3.37 17.38
CA LEU A 258 -14.53 1.93 17.53
C LEU A 258 -15.22 1.20 16.37
N ARG A 259 -14.68 0.06 15.96
CA ARG A 259 -15.40 -0.87 15.09
C ARG A 259 -16.64 -1.45 15.78
N LYS A 260 -17.74 -1.63 15.04
CA LYS A 260 -19.01 -2.12 15.59
C LYS A 260 -18.90 -3.53 16.18
N ASP A 261 -18.01 -4.36 15.64
CA ASP A 261 -17.75 -5.73 16.08
C ASP A 261 -16.77 -5.84 17.27
N ARG A 262 -16.25 -4.72 17.78
CA ARG A 262 -15.32 -4.71 18.92
C ARG A 262 -15.92 -4.10 20.18
N GLN A 263 -15.32 -4.48 21.30
CA GLN A 263 -15.65 -3.95 22.62
C GLN A 263 -14.65 -2.86 23.00
N VAL A 264 -15.03 -2.01 23.97
CA VAL A 264 -14.13 -1.01 24.54
C VAL A 264 -13.05 -1.74 25.33
N GLU A 265 -11.80 -1.43 25.06
CA GLU A 265 -10.63 -2.05 25.72
C GLU A 265 -10.09 -1.16 26.85
N TYR A 266 -9.49 -1.78 27.86
CA TYR A 266 -8.75 -1.09 28.93
C TYR A 266 -7.70 -0.14 28.31
N PRO A 267 -7.49 1.09 28.83
CA PRO A 267 -7.92 1.63 30.13
C PRO A 267 -9.30 2.30 30.15
N TYR A 268 -10.14 2.04 29.15
CA TYR A 268 -11.44 2.67 29.02
C TYR A 268 -12.58 1.70 29.37
N LYS A 269 -13.68 2.24 29.87
CA LYS A 269 -14.96 1.55 30.07
C LYS A 269 -16.12 2.37 29.53
#